data_AF-J2PW01-F1
#
_entry.id   AF-J2PW01-F1
#
_cell.length_a   1.000
_cell.length_b   1.000
_cell.length_c   1.000
_cell.angle_alpha   90.00
_cell.angle_beta   90.00
_cell.angle_gamma   90.00
#
_symmetry.space_group_name_H-M   'P 1'
#
loop_
_entity.id
_entity.type
_entity.pdbx_description
1 polymer ?
#
loop_
_entity_poly.entity_id
_entity_poly.type
_entity_poly.pdbx_seq_one_letter_code
_entity_poly.pdbx_strand_id
1 'polypeptide(L)'
;MDIDFYRKWACQKMIESSHSNMWEGHWACAVIALTELLEEKLVPAKLEDLIRKNLDKVVEEHANEQQYRANKEYEDFPAQMMRLLVQKSHTCHALGHDVIYTFYLLSMLSRSHIPATAELFDAMGKMVSSFAASGPGFVTVNGENIVIDPDGVPNTGVRLQLTPETLLDLLHNFQRPLQMEKGDMQLGHILTHGHAIVETKQAYRYYVHANLDPAFYTRINLLAYANTLEENRVVESDSMVMEGELNPLEPSYWEQALVESKHGHFYKYAYSYLRLCRISGRSPSDFRLFQRIL
;
A
#
# COMPACT_ATOMS: atom_id res chain seq x y z
N MET A 1 -11.59 17.32 14.41
CA MET A 1 -11.51 15.98 15.02
C MET A 1 -10.06 15.75 15.45
N ASP A 2 -9.84 15.10 16.60
CA ASP A 2 -8.50 14.79 17.12
C ASP A 2 -7.80 13.74 16.23
N ILE A 3 -6.50 13.88 15.95
CA ILE A 3 -5.77 12.91 15.13
C ILE A 3 -5.75 11.52 15.76
N ASP A 4 -5.76 11.47 17.10
CA ASP A 4 -5.81 10.22 17.85
C ASP A 4 -7.16 9.49 17.68
N PHE A 5 -8.24 10.20 17.33
CA PHE A 5 -9.49 9.55 16.97
C PHE A 5 -9.31 8.68 15.72
N TYR A 6 -8.75 9.22 14.64
CA TYR A 6 -8.54 8.47 13.38
C TYR A 6 -7.60 7.29 13.56
N ARG A 7 -6.57 7.44 14.39
CA ARG A 7 -5.62 6.37 14.69
C ARG A 7 -6.25 5.23 15.49
N LYS A 8 -7.05 5.55 16.52
CA LYS A 8 -7.85 4.55 17.25
C LYS A 8 -8.86 3.89 16.32
N TRP A 9 -9.49 4.66 15.45
CA TRP A 9 -10.39 4.13 14.44
C TRP A 9 -9.67 3.13 13.52
N ALA A 10 -8.46 3.43 13.06
CA ALA A 10 -7.68 2.55 12.20
C ALA A 10 -7.28 1.25 12.91
N CYS A 11 -6.87 1.32 14.19
CA CYS A 11 -6.59 0.13 15.00
C CYS A 11 -7.82 -0.78 15.10
N GLN A 12 -8.98 -0.20 15.39
CA GLN A 12 -10.22 -0.96 15.48
C GLN A 12 -10.64 -1.53 14.12
N LYS A 13 -10.47 -0.77 13.03
CA LYS A 13 -10.81 -1.25 11.69
C LYS A 13 -9.95 -2.44 11.30
N MET A 14 -8.66 -2.48 11.67
CA MET A 14 -7.80 -3.66 11.48
C MET A 14 -8.32 -4.88 12.27
N ILE A 15 -8.76 -4.69 13.51
CA ILE A 15 -9.35 -5.76 14.31
C ILE A 15 -10.61 -6.32 13.62
N GLU A 16 -11.56 -5.46 13.27
CA GLU A 16 -12.80 -5.86 12.59
C GLU A 16 -12.53 -6.59 11.28
N SER A 17 -11.61 -6.06 10.46
CA SER A 17 -11.21 -6.65 9.18
C SER A 17 -10.62 -8.05 9.33
N SER A 18 -9.95 -8.35 10.45
CA SER A 18 -9.42 -9.69 10.73
C SER A 18 -10.51 -10.75 10.96
N HIS A 19 -11.75 -10.32 11.26
CA HIS A 19 -12.90 -11.16 11.56
C HIS A 19 -13.90 -11.25 10.39
N SER A 20 -14.17 -10.13 9.72
CA SER A 20 -15.13 -10.05 8.62
C SER A 20 -14.46 -10.35 7.28
N ASN A 21 -13.58 -9.45 6.87
CA ASN A 21 -12.97 -9.40 5.56
C ASN A 21 -11.64 -8.66 5.63
N MET A 22 -10.52 -9.38 5.45
CA MET A 22 -9.18 -8.79 5.56
C MET A 22 -8.94 -7.65 4.57
N TRP A 23 -9.67 -7.59 3.46
CA TRP A 23 -9.57 -6.51 2.48
C TRP A 23 -10.17 -5.20 3.00
N GLU A 24 -10.97 -5.20 4.07
CA GLU A 24 -11.44 -3.96 4.71
C GLU A 24 -10.31 -3.20 5.43
N GLY A 25 -9.18 -3.87 5.70
CA GLY A 25 -7.97 -3.23 6.24
C GLY A 25 -7.37 -2.19 5.30
N HIS A 26 -7.78 -2.16 4.03
CA HIS A 26 -7.45 -1.09 3.09
C HIS A 26 -7.88 0.27 3.64
N TRP A 27 -9.04 0.34 4.29
CA TRP A 27 -9.58 1.58 4.85
C TRP A 27 -8.81 2.06 6.08
N ALA A 28 -8.33 1.13 6.91
CA ALA A 28 -7.40 1.47 7.99
C ALA A 28 -6.11 2.08 7.44
N CYS A 29 -5.49 1.45 6.43
CA CYS A 29 -4.29 1.98 5.78
C CYS A 29 -4.53 3.33 5.09
N ALA A 30 -5.71 3.52 4.50
CA ALA A 30 -6.12 4.77 3.87
C ALA A 30 -6.21 5.93 4.87
N VAL A 31 -6.87 5.70 6.00
CA VAL A 31 -6.95 6.68 7.09
C VAL A 31 -5.56 7.01 7.61
N ILE A 32 -4.71 5.99 7.82
CA ILE A 32 -3.32 6.22 8.26
C ILE A 32 -2.56 7.07 7.24
N ALA A 33 -2.60 6.71 5.95
CA ALA A 33 -1.93 7.45 4.88
C ALA A 33 -2.35 8.94 4.84
N LEU A 34 -3.64 9.22 4.98
CA LEU A 34 -4.15 10.60 5.03
C LEU A 34 -3.67 11.34 6.29
N THR A 35 -3.64 10.69 7.45
CA THR A 35 -3.10 11.31 8.67
C THR A 35 -1.61 11.61 8.53
N GLU A 36 -0.82 10.70 7.96
CA GLU A 36 0.61 10.88 7.78
C GLU A 36 0.94 11.95 6.74
N LEU A 37 0.15 12.08 5.66
CA LEU A 37 0.26 13.19 4.71
C LEU A 37 0.17 14.56 5.39
N LEU A 38 -0.75 14.70 6.34
CA LEU A 38 -0.97 15.94 7.10
C LEU A 38 0.16 16.17 8.12
N GLU A 39 0.48 15.19 8.95
CA GLU A 39 1.49 15.33 10.01
C GLU A 39 2.88 15.60 9.47
N GLU A 40 3.24 14.90 8.38
CA GLU A 40 4.52 15.09 7.74
C GLU A 40 4.54 16.32 6.82
N LYS A 41 3.42 17.02 6.61
CA LYS A 41 3.32 18.16 5.68
C LYS A 41 3.81 17.80 4.29
N LEU A 42 3.38 16.64 3.76
CA LEU A 42 3.76 16.14 2.44
C LEU A 42 3.06 16.86 1.29
N VAL A 43 2.02 17.62 1.62
CA VAL A 43 1.21 18.41 0.68
C VAL A 43 1.24 19.90 1.04
N PRO A 44 0.89 20.80 0.11
CA PRO A 44 0.69 22.21 0.41
C PRO A 44 -0.41 22.43 1.47
N ALA A 45 -0.19 23.40 2.37
CA ALA A 45 -1.15 23.74 3.44
C ALA A 45 -2.57 24.05 2.92
N LYS A 46 -2.68 24.60 1.69
CA LYS A 46 -3.96 24.88 1.01
C LYS A 46 -4.84 23.62 0.81
N LEU A 47 -4.26 22.41 0.89
CA LEU A 47 -4.97 21.15 0.68
C LEU A 47 -5.41 20.46 1.98
N GLU A 48 -4.95 20.92 3.14
CA GLU A 48 -5.19 20.23 4.41
C GLU A 48 -6.69 20.05 4.71
N ASP A 49 -7.50 21.09 4.50
CA ASP A 49 -8.95 21.02 4.72
C ASP A 49 -9.63 20.00 3.80
N LEU A 50 -9.16 19.89 2.56
CA LEU A 50 -9.72 18.95 1.59
C LEU A 50 -9.31 17.49 1.91
N ILE A 51 -8.10 17.28 2.41
CA ILE A 51 -7.64 15.98 2.91
C ILE A 51 -8.39 15.59 4.19
N ARG A 52 -8.68 16.53 5.08
CA ARG A 52 -9.53 16.29 6.27
C ARG A 52 -10.95 15.89 5.87
N LYS A 53 -11.53 16.51 4.85
CA LYS A 53 -12.82 16.07 4.29
C LYS A 53 -12.78 14.64 3.75
N ASN A 54 -11.67 14.24 3.10
CA ASN A 54 -11.48 12.84 2.67
C ASN A 54 -11.41 11.89 3.89
N LEU A 55 -10.69 12.27 4.94
CA LEU A 55 -10.63 11.50 6.20
C LEU A 55 -12.01 11.32 6.83
N ASP A 56 -12.75 12.40 7.01
CA ASP A 56 -14.09 12.38 7.61
C ASP A 56 -15.03 11.49 6.80
N LYS A 57 -15.04 11.67 5.47
CA LYS A 57 -15.84 10.86 4.57
C LYS A 57 -15.54 9.36 4.70
N VAL A 58 -14.26 8.97 4.69
CA VAL A 58 -13.86 7.55 4.80
C VAL A 58 -14.33 6.94 6.12
N VAL A 59 -14.19 7.67 7.23
CA VAL A 59 -14.62 7.18 8.55
C VAL A 59 -16.13 7.09 8.67
N GLU A 60 -16.86 8.02 8.06
CA GLU A 60 -18.33 8.02 8.04
C GLU A 60 -18.88 6.87 7.18
N GLU A 61 -18.38 6.69 5.96
CA GLU A 61 -18.87 5.65 5.03
C GLU A 61 -18.46 4.23 5.45
N HIS A 62 -17.33 4.09 6.15
CA HIS A 62 -16.80 2.80 6.60
C HIS A 62 -16.76 2.69 8.12
N ALA A 63 -17.78 3.21 8.81
CA ALA A 63 -17.85 3.24 10.27
C ALA A 63 -17.45 1.90 10.93
N ASN A 64 -16.77 1.99 12.08
CA ASN A 64 -16.49 0.82 12.90
C ASN A 64 -17.73 0.41 13.67
N GLU A 65 -17.89 -0.90 13.88
CA GLU A 65 -18.93 -1.43 14.76
C GLU A 65 -18.63 -1.15 16.22
N GLN A 66 -17.35 -1.11 16.58
CA GLN A 66 -16.90 -0.88 17.95
C GLN A 66 -15.87 0.26 18.03
N GLN A 67 -15.48 0.57 19.26
CA GLN A 67 -14.38 1.51 19.54
C GLN A 67 -13.15 0.73 20.00
N TYR A 68 -11.97 1.20 19.61
CA TYR A 68 -10.71 0.61 20.05
C TYR A 68 -10.55 0.69 21.56
N ARG A 69 -10.40 -0.46 22.22
CA ARG A 69 -10.21 -0.57 23.66
C ARG A 69 -8.72 -0.71 23.98
N ALA A 70 -8.08 0.43 24.27
CA ALA A 70 -6.71 0.50 24.78
C ALA A 70 -6.64 -0.05 26.22
N ASN A 71 -6.55 -1.37 26.38
CA ASN A 71 -6.50 -2.04 27.68
C ASN A 71 -5.07 -2.20 28.20
N LYS A 72 -4.39 -3.30 27.84
CA LYS A 72 -3.02 -3.62 28.21
C LYS A 72 -2.17 -3.62 26.94
N GLU A 73 -1.11 -2.82 26.96
CA GLU A 73 -0.10 -2.81 25.93
C GLU A 73 0.57 -4.19 25.82
N TYR A 74 0.75 -4.64 24.59
CA TYR A 74 1.42 -5.86 24.24
C TYR A 74 2.90 -5.59 24.09
N GLU A 75 3.68 -6.13 25.01
CA GLU A 75 5.14 -6.01 25.00
C GLU A 75 5.72 -6.58 23.70
N ASP A 76 6.76 -5.92 23.18
CA ASP A 76 7.47 -6.31 21.97
C ASP A 76 6.61 -6.39 20.69
N PHE A 77 5.46 -5.71 20.63
CA PHE A 77 4.56 -5.73 19.46
C PHE A 77 5.31 -5.55 18.12
N PRO A 78 6.17 -4.52 17.93
CA PRO A 78 6.88 -4.35 16.65
C PRO A 78 7.81 -5.51 16.33
N ALA A 79 8.57 -6.00 17.32
CA ALA A 79 9.49 -7.11 17.13
C ALA A 79 8.76 -8.41 16.75
N GLN A 80 7.61 -8.67 17.37
CA GLN A 80 6.80 -9.85 17.06
C GLN A 80 6.19 -9.77 15.66
N MET A 81 5.68 -8.61 15.26
CA MET A 81 5.17 -8.39 13.90
C MET A 81 6.27 -8.58 12.84
N MET A 82 7.48 -8.08 13.10
CA MET A 82 8.63 -8.29 12.21
C MET A 82 9.04 -9.74 12.10
N ARG A 83 9.07 -10.48 13.22
CA ARG A 83 9.31 -11.93 13.19
C ARG A 83 8.27 -12.65 12.32
N LEU A 84 7.00 -12.29 12.44
CA LEU A 84 5.93 -12.89 11.65
C LEU A 84 6.10 -12.63 10.15
N LEU A 85 6.40 -11.40 9.74
CA LEU A 85 6.65 -11.07 8.33
C LEU A 85 7.87 -11.84 7.77
N VAL A 86 8.98 -11.89 8.52
CA VAL A 86 10.19 -12.59 8.06
C VAL A 86 9.95 -14.10 7.89
N GLN A 87 9.22 -14.73 8.82
CA GLN A 87 8.85 -16.15 8.71
C GLN A 87 8.02 -16.45 7.45
N LYS A 88 7.30 -15.46 6.92
CA LYS A 88 6.42 -15.57 5.75
C LYS A 88 6.98 -14.93 4.47
N SER A 89 8.20 -14.41 4.53
CA SER A 89 8.84 -13.69 3.40
C SER A 89 9.08 -14.52 2.13
N HIS A 90 9.15 -15.85 2.23
CA HIS A 90 9.45 -16.75 1.11
C HIS A 90 8.25 -17.01 0.20
N THR A 91 7.08 -16.50 0.55
CA THR A 91 5.84 -16.80 -0.12
C THR A 91 5.29 -15.53 -0.75
N CYS A 92 4.94 -15.61 -2.03
CA CYS A 92 4.38 -14.48 -2.75
C CYS A 92 2.94 -14.29 -2.29
N HIS A 93 2.73 -13.54 -1.22
CA HIS A 93 1.41 -13.36 -0.60
C HIS A 93 0.72 -12.15 -1.19
N ALA A 94 -0.54 -12.32 -1.63
CA ALA A 94 -1.55 -11.28 -1.80
C ALA A 94 -1.01 -9.91 -2.24
N LEU A 95 -0.17 -9.82 -3.28
CA LEU A 95 0.41 -8.55 -3.76
C LEU A 95 1.09 -7.64 -2.71
N GLY A 96 1.40 -8.11 -1.49
CA GLY A 96 2.13 -7.35 -0.46
C GLY A 96 1.32 -6.74 0.64
N HIS A 97 0.03 -7.06 0.71
CA HIS A 97 -0.85 -6.53 1.74
C HIS A 97 -0.40 -6.86 3.17
N ASP A 98 0.26 -8.00 3.37
CA ASP A 98 0.89 -8.38 4.64
C ASP A 98 1.91 -7.34 5.13
N VAL A 99 2.87 -6.99 4.27
CA VAL A 99 3.90 -5.99 4.58
C VAL A 99 3.31 -4.59 4.62
N ILE A 100 2.41 -4.24 3.69
CA ILE A 100 1.77 -2.92 3.61
C ILE A 100 1.00 -2.63 4.90
N TYR A 101 0.11 -3.54 5.33
CA TYR A 101 -0.74 -3.30 6.49
C TYR A 101 0.08 -3.23 7.78
N THR A 102 1.06 -4.12 7.89
CA THR A 102 1.96 -4.13 9.03
C THR A 102 2.75 -2.83 9.10
N PHE A 103 3.29 -2.34 7.98
CA PHE A 103 4.00 -1.07 7.92
C PHE A 103 3.12 0.10 8.36
N TYR A 104 1.95 0.29 7.76
CA TYR A 104 1.08 1.43 8.08
C TYR A 104 0.71 1.42 9.56
N LEU A 105 0.34 0.26 10.12
CA LEU A 105 0.02 0.15 11.53
C LEU A 105 1.22 0.48 12.43
N LEU A 106 2.39 -0.10 12.15
CA LEU A 106 3.60 0.13 12.95
C LEU A 106 4.09 1.57 12.86
N SER A 107 4.05 2.18 11.68
CA SER A 107 4.40 3.59 11.46
C SER A 107 3.51 4.49 12.32
N MET A 108 2.20 4.30 12.24
CA MET A 108 1.24 5.06 13.05
C MET A 108 1.43 4.84 14.55
N LEU A 109 1.59 3.59 15.01
CA LEU A 109 1.79 3.28 16.43
C LEU A 109 3.05 3.96 16.96
N SER A 110 4.15 3.92 16.21
CA SER A 110 5.44 4.51 16.61
C SER A 110 5.41 6.02 16.80
N ARG A 111 4.39 6.70 16.26
CA ARG A 111 4.21 8.17 16.29
C ARG A 111 3.02 8.58 17.17
N SER A 112 2.41 7.65 17.88
CA SER A 112 1.21 7.87 18.68
C SER A 112 1.38 7.43 20.13
N HIS A 113 0.48 7.89 21.00
CA HIS A 113 0.37 7.39 22.38
C HIS A 113 -0.64 6.24 22.50
N ILE A 114 -1.06 5.64 21.37
CA ILE A 114 -2.04 4.56 21.37
C ILE A 114 -1.31 3.25 21.67
N PRO A 115 -1.64 2.55 22.76
CA PRO A 115 -0.97 1.29 23.09
C PRO A 115 -1.37 0.21 22.10
N ALA A 116 -0.39 -0.52 21.59
CA ALA A 116 -0.64 -1.69 20.75
C ALA A 116 -1.14 -2.84 21.64
N THR A 117 -2.38 -3.28 21.48
CA THR A 117 -2.97 -4.33 22.33
C THR A 117 -2.70 -5.74 21.84
N ALA A 118 -2.86 -6.73 22.72
CA ALA A 118 -2.76 -8.15 22.35
C ALA A 118 -3.83 -8.55 21.31
N GLU A 119 -5.03 -7.99 21.43
CA GLU A 119 -6.11 -8.17 20.45
C GLU A 119 -5.71 -7.66 19.06
N LEU A 120 -5.10 -6.49 18.99
CA LEU A 120 -4.57 -5.94 17.74
C LEU A 120 -3.47 -6.83 17.16
N PHE A 121 -2.61 -7.41 18.00
CA PHE A 121 -1.57 -8.35 17.57
C PHE A 121 -2.18 -9.61 16.96
N ASP A 122 -3.14 -10.21 17.65
CA ASP A 122 -3.85 -11.41 17.18
C ASP A 122 -4.59 -11.13 15.87
N ALA A 123 -5.24 -9.98 15.76
CA ALA A 123 -5.90 -9.54 14.53
C ALA A 123 -4.93 -9.43 13.35
N MET A 124 -3.81 -8.73 13.54
CA MET A 124 -2.77 -8.60 12.51
C MET A 124 -2.15 -9.94 12.15
N GLY A 125 -1.91 -10.80 13.14
CA GLY A 125 -1.40 -12.16 12.92
C GLY A 125 -2.33 -13.01 12.06
N LYS A 126 -3.64 -12.92 12.30
CA LYS A 126 -4.68 -13.54 11.46
C LYS A 126 -4.67 -12.97 10.04
N MET A 127 -4.64 -11.65 9.88
CA MET A 127 -4.62 -11.02 8.55
C MET A 127 -3.42 -11.45 7.72
N VAL A 128 -2.21 -11.42 8.29
CA VAL A 128 -0.99 -11.92 7.61
C VAL A 128 -1.14 -13.38 7.19
N SER A 129 -1.72 -14.22 8.06
CA SER A 129 -1.98 -15.63 7.75
C SER A 129 -3.06 -15.82 6.67
N SER A 130 -4.08 -14.98 6.64
CA SER A 130 -5.15 -15.03 5.64
C SER A 130 -4.67 -14.56 4.27
N PHE A 131 -3.80 -13.55 4.20
CA PHE A 131 -3.13 -13.17 2.96
C PHE A 131 -2.28 -14.31 2.39
N ALA A 132 -1.64 -15.07 3.27
CA ALA A 132 -0.92 -16.28 2.86
C ALA A 132 -1.82 -17.32 2.20
N ALA A 133 -3.03 -17.52 2.75
CA ALA A 133 -4.01 -18.45 2.20
C ALA A 133 -4.67 -17.95 0.90
N SER A 134 -4.68 -16.64 0.64
CA SER A 134 -5.29 -16.07 -0.58
C SER A 134 -4.48 -16.26 -1.87
N GLY A 135 -3.27 -16.82 -1.77
CA GLY A 135 -2.38 -17.05 -2.91
C GLY A 135 -1.61 -15.78 -3.34
N PRO A 136 -1.00 -15.79 -4.54
CA PRO A 136 -0.21 -14.66 -5.05
C PRO A 136 -1.02 -13.41 -5.38
N GLY A 137 -2.35 -13.51 -5.31
CA GLY A 137 -3.27 -12.56 -5.89
C GLY A 137 -3.51 -12.85 -7.37
N PHE A 138 -4.41 -12.10 -7.97
CA PHE A 138 -4.59 -12.08 -9.42
C PHE A 138 -3.80 -10.93 -10.03
N VAL A 139 -3.32 -11.14 -11.25
CA VAL A 139 -2.91 -10.07 -12.15
C VAL A 139 -3.97 -9.92 -13.22
N THR A 140 -4.31 -8.70 -13.59
CA THR A 140 -5.19 -8.42 -14.72
C THR A 140 -4.36 -8.43 -15.99
N VAL A 141 -4.74 -9.27 -16.94
CA VAL A 141 -4.16 -9.39 -18.29
C VAL A 141 -5.31 -9.26 -19.27
N ASN A 142 -5.35 -8.16 -20.03
CA ASN A 142 -6.41 -7.88 -21.02
C ASN A 142 -7.84 -8.06 -20.48
N GLY A 143 -8.18 -7.44 -19.34
CA GLY A 143 -9.53 -7.49 -18.77
C GLY A 143 -9.81 -8.71 -17.91
N GLU A 144 -8.94 -9.72 -17.94
CA GLU A 144 -9.13 -10.97 -17.23
C GLU A 144 -8.20 -11.06 -16.02
N ASN A 145 -8.77 -11.40 -14.86
CA ASN A 145 -8.01 -11.70 -13.66
C ASN A 145 -7.46 -13.12 -13.74
N ILE A 146 -6.14 -13.25 -13.87
CA ILE A 146 -5.43 -14.54 -13.92
C ILE A 146 -4.54 -14.72 -12.70
N VAL A 147 -4.40 -15.96 -12.23
CA VAL A 147 -3.47 -16.32 -11.16
C VAL A 147 -2.23 -16.91 -11.81
N ILE A 148 -1.06 -16.32 -11.51
CA ILE A 148 0.23 -16.80 -12.01
C ILE A 148 0.99 -17.43 -10.83
N ASP A 149 1.42 -18.68 -11.00
CA ASP A 149 2.28 -19.36 -10.04
C ASP A 149 3.67 -18.70 -10.02
N PRO A 150 4.13 -18.13 -8.89
CA PRO A 150 5.43 -17.49 -8.77
C PRO A 150 6.61 -18.42 -9.12
N ASP A 151 6.49 -19.71 -8.86
CA ASP A 151 7.59 -20.67 -9.08
C ASP A 151 7.85 -20.92 -10.58
N GLY A 152 6.87 -20.62 -11.44
CA GLY A 152 6.96 -20.74 -12.90
C GLY A 152 7.52 -19.50 -13.60
N VAL A 153 7.79 -18.41 -12.88
CA VAL A 153 8.15 -17.12 -13.48
C VAL A 153 9.66 -16.95 -13.62
N PRO A 154 10.19 -16.68 -14.82
CA PRO A 154 11.61 -16.41 -15.02
C PRO A 154 12.07 -15.19 -14.22
N ASN A 155 13.28 -15.26 -13.66
CA ASN A 155 13.88 -14.12 -12.99
C ASN A 155 14.38 -13.12 -14.05
N THR A 156 13.74 -11.95 -14.18
CA THR A 156 13.92 -11.06 -15.34
C THR A 156 15.02 -10.00 -15.18
N GLY A 157 15.82 -10.00 -14.11
CA GLY A 157 16.89 -8.99 -14.02
C GLY A 157 17.78 -8.97 -12.77
N VAL A 158 18.53 -7.88 -12.67
CA VAL A 158 19.48 -7.58 -11.59
C VAL A 158 18.72 -7.24 -10.32
N ARG A 159 18.97 -8.00 -9.25
CA ARG A 159 18.42 -7.75 -7.91
C ARG A 159 19.29 -6.72 -7.20
N LEU A 160 18.89 -5.46 -7.29
CA LEU A 160 19.51 -4.38 -6.54
C LEU A 160 19.01 -4.40 -5.09
N GLN A 161 19.74 -3.76 -4.19
CA GLN A 161 19.19 -3.48 -2.87
C GLN A 161 18.03 -2.51 -3.02
N LEU A 162 16.88 -2.80 -2.41
CA LEU A 162 15.74 -1.89 -2.47
C LEU A 162 16.01 -0.67 -1.58
N THR A 163 16.27 0.46 -2.22
CA THR A 163 16.37 1.83 -1.67
C THR A 163 15.23 2.70 -2.21
N PRO A 164 14.95 3.87 -1.60
CA PRO A 164 13.96 4.81 -2.14
C PRO A 164 14.16 5.14 -3.62
N GLU A 165 15.40 5.42 -4.02
CA GLU A 165 15.78 5.77 -5.40
C GLU A 165 15.51 4.60 -6.35
N THR A 166 15.98 3.40 -6.02
CA THR A 166 15.79 2.22 -6.87
C THR A 166 14.32 1.87 -7.06
N LEU A 167 13.48 2.09 -6.04
CA LEU A 167 12.05 1.86 -6.13
C LEU A 167 11.37 2.89 -7.04
N LEU A 168 11.71 4.17 -6.91
CA LEU A 168 11.22 5.22 -7.81
C LEU A 168 11.66 4.95 -9.25
N ASP A 169 12.92 4.59 -9.45
CA ASP A 169 13.46 4.25 -10.78
C ASP A 169 12.75 3.02 -11.37
N LEU A 170 12.48 1.99 -10.58
CA LEU A 170 11.72 0.82 -11.03
C LEU A 170 10.29 1.20 -11.42
N LEU A 171 9.59 1.99 -10.60
CA LEU A 171 8.24 2.47 -10.89
C LEU A 171 8.19 3.29 -12.17
N HIS A 172 9.10 4.26 -12.30
CA HIS A 172 9.16 5.19 -13.44
C HIS A 172 9.53 4.48 -14.74
N ASN A 173 10.43 3.49 -14.69
CA ASN A 173 10.91 2.77 -15.86
C ASN A 173 10.11 1.50 -16.16
N PHE A 174 9.17 1.07 -15.31
CA PHE A 174 8.33 -0.09 -15.60
C PHE A 174 7.48 0.21 -16.83
N GLN A 175 7.77 -0.45 -17.95
CA GLN A 175 7.02 -0.31 -19.20
C GLN A 175 5.94 -1.39 -19.26
N ARG A 176 4.71 -1.02 -19.64
CA ARG A 176 3.67 -1.97 -20.04
C ARG A 176 3.37 -1.74 -21.54
N PRO A 177 3.16 -2.81 -22.31
CA PRO A 177 2.90 -2.73 -23.75
C PRO A 177 1.55 -2.06 -24.07
N LEU A 178 0.56 -2.20 -23.17
CA LEU A 178 -0.72 -1.50 -23.23
C LEU A 178 -0.88 -0.56 -22.02
N GLN A 179 -1.69 0.50 -22.17
CA GLN A 179 -2.08 1.31 -21.03
C GLN A 179 -2.88 0.44 -20.05
N MET A 180 -2.60 0.60 -18.75
CA MET A 180 -3.32 -0.10 -17.69
C MET A 180 -4.82 0.19 -17.82
N GLU A 181 -5.64 -0.86 -17.78
CA GLU A 181 -7.08 -0.72 -17.75
C GLU A 181 -7.49 0.09 -16.52
N LYS A 182 -8.58 0.88 -16.60
CA LYS A 182 -9.07 1.67 -15.47
C LYS A 182 -9.35 0.75 -14.27
N GLY A 183 -8.49 0.81 -13.25
CA GLY A 183 -8.59 -0.04 -12.06
C GLY A 183 -7.62 -1.24 -12.02
N ASP A 184 -6.69 -1.35 -12.96
CA ASP A 184 -5.49 -2.16 -12.72
C ASP A 184 -4.65 -1.47 -11.64
N MET A 185 -4.54 -2.11 -10.48
CA MET A 185 -3.94 -1.52 -9.28
C MET A 185 -2.53 -2.05 -9.05
N GLN A 186 -2.01 -2.91 -9.93
CA GLN A 186 -0.79 -3.69 -9.70
C GLN A 186 0.46 -2.80 -9.56
N LEU A 187 0.62 -1.79 -10.42
CA LEU A 187 1.75 -0.88 -10.34
C LEU A 187 1.68 0.03 -9.10
N GLY A 188 0.48 0.42 -8.68
CA GLY A 188 0.28 1.10 -7.40
C GLY A 188 0.54 0.20 -6.18
N HIS A 189 0.25 -1.10 -6.28
CA HIS A 189 0.64 -2.09 -5.28
C HIS A 189 2.17 -2.27 -5.20
N ILE A 190 2.89 -2.26 -6.33
CA ILE A 190 4.37 -2.21 -6.31
C ILE A 190 4.83 -0.99 -5.50
N LEU A 191 4.30 0.20 -5.81
CA LEU A 191 4.67 1.44 -5.14
C LEU A 191 4.48 1.31 -3.62
N THR A 192 3.28 0.94 -3.18
CA THR A 192 2.94 0.86 -1.75
C THR A 192 3.68 -0.26 -1.03
N HIS A 193 3.87 -1.41 -1.68
CA HIS A 193 4.63 -2.53 -1.12
C HIS A 193 6.12 -2.19 -0.98
N GLY A 194 6.72 -1.63 -2.03
CA GLY A 194 8.12 -1.21 -2.00
C GLY A 194 8.35 -0.13 -0.95
N HIS A 195 7.44 0.85 -0.86
CA HIS A 195 7.48 1.90 0.15
C HIS A 195 7.47 1.30 1.56
N ALA A 196 6.54 0.38 1.82
CA ALA A 196 6.44 -0.33 3.09
C ALA A 196 7.73 -1.09 3.45
N ILE A 197 8.36 -1.80 2.49
CA ILE A 197 9.64 -2.48 2.73
C ILE A 197 10.74 -1.50 3.07
N VAL A 198 10.89 -0.43 2.28
CA VAL A 198 11.96 0.57 2.45
C VAL A 198 11.90 1.20 3.84
N GLU A 199 10.73 1.70 4.24
CA GLU A 199 10.54 2.32 5.56
C GLU A 199 10.69 1.28 6.69
N THR A 200 10.15 0.07 6.53
CA THR A 200 10.29 -1.00 7.54
C THR A 200 11.76 -1.37 7.76
N LYS A 201 12.57 -1.46 6.69
CA LYS A 201 14.01 -1.72 6.79
C LYS A 201 14.74 -0.59 7.54
N GLN A 202 14.35 0.66 7.31
CA GLN A 202 14.94 1.81 7.99
C GLN A 202 14.59 1.84 9.48
N ALA A 203 13.31 1.64 9.83
CA ALA A 203 12.82 1.69 11.20
C ALA A 203 13.20 0.46 12.05
N TYR A 204 13.23 -0.73 11.44
CA TYR A 204 13.37 -2.02 12.13
C TYR A 204 14.57 -2.84 11.66
N ARG A 205 15.69 -2.17 11.34
CA ARG A 205 16.93 -2.78 10.82
C ARG A 205 17.46 -4.00 11.59
N TYR A 206 17.16 -4.10 12.88
CA TYR A 206 17.59 -5.22 13.73
C TYR A 206 16.77 -6.49 13.52
N TYR A 207 15.54 -6.35 13.00
CA TYR A 207 14.60 -7.45 12.79
C TYR A 207 14.43 -7.78 11.30
N VAL A 208 14.62 -6.80 10.44
CA VAL A 208 14.40 -6.91 9.00
C VAL A 208 15.74 -6.88 8.26
N HIS A 209 16.23 -8.07 7.91
CA HIS A 209 17.34 -8.24 6.97
C HIS A 209 16.87 -8.03 5.52
N ALA A 210 17.78 -8.17 4.54
CA ALA A 210 17.49 -8.13 3.11
C ALA A 210 16.50 -9.22 2.60
N ASN A 211 15.76 -9.87 3.49
CA ASN A 211 14.86 -11.00 3.20
C ASN A 211 13.53 -10.53 2.59
N LEU A 212 13.16 -9.25 2.71
CA LEU A 212 11.94 -8.71 2.08
C LEU A 212 12.15 -8.25 0.63
N ASP A 213 13.38 -7.89 0.25
CA ASP A 213 13.70 -7.47 -1.13
C ASP A 213 13.39 -8.59 -2.14
N PRO A 214 13.73 -9.88 -1.91
CA PRO A 214 13.32 -10.98 -2.77
C PRO A 214 11.80 -11.05 -3.00
N ALA A 215 10.98 -10.87 -1.96
CA ALA A 215 9.52 -10.90 -2.09
C ALA A 215 9.00 -9.78 -3.00
N PHE A 216 9.61 -8.60 -2.92
CA PHE A 216 9.33 -7.49 -3.85
C PHE A 216 9.72 -7.84 -5.29
N TYR A 217 10.93 -8.34 -5.52
CA TYR A 217 11.40 -8.67 -6.86
C TYR A 217 10.62 -9.83 -7.51
N THR A 218 10.15 -10.81 -6.74
CA THR A 218 9.24 -11.85 -7.24
C THR A 218 7.98 -11.23 -7.84
N ARG A 219 7.43 -10.17 -7.24
CA ARG A 219 6.26 -9.46 -7.78
C ARG A 219 6.58 -8.64 -9.03
N ILE A 220 7.73 -7.97 -9.07
CA ILE A 220 8.19 -7.32 -10.30
C ILE A 220 8.29 -8.33 -11.45
N ASN A 221 8.84 -9.52 -11.18
CA ASN A 221 8.95 -10.59 -12.17
C ASN A 221 7.56 -11.07 -12.63
N LEU A 222 6.62 -11.28 -11.71
CA LEU A 222 5.22 -11.65 -12.03
C LEU A 222 4.58 -10.65 -12.98
N LEU A 223 4.76 -9.35 -12.73
CA LEU A 223 4.20 -8.28 -13.55
C LEU A 223 4.89 -8.15 -14.91
N ALA A 224 6.20 -8.30 -14.94
CA ALA A 224 6.95 -8.37 -16.19
C ALA A 224 6.50 -9.56 -17.04
N TYR A 225 6.25 -10.72 -16.42
CA TYR A 225 5.72 -11.90 -17.10
C TYR A 225 4.27 -11.69 -17.56
N ALA A 226 3.42 -11.05 -16.76
CA ALA A 226 2.06 -10.67 -17.15
C ALA A 226 2.07 -9.79 -18.42
N ASN A 227 3.00 -8.84 -18.54
CA ASN A 227 3.17 -8.05 -19.77
C ASN A 227 3.45 -8.92 -21.00
N THR A 228 4.26 -9.97 -20.87
CA THR A 228 4.50 -10.91 -21.98
C THR A 228 3.24 -11.69 -22.37
N LEU A 229 2.33 -11.94 -21.42
CA LEU A 229 1.05 -12.60 -21.71
C LEU A 229 0.09 -11.66 -22.44
N GLU A 230 0.11 -10.36 -22.13
CA GLU A 230 -0.67 -9.33 -22.83
C GLU A 230 -0.22 -9.19 -24.29
N GLU A 231 1.10 -9.10 -24.55
CA GLU A 231 1.65 -9.02 -25.92
C GLU A 231 1.23 -10.21 -26.79
N ASN A 232 1.08 -11.39 -26.17
CA ASN A 232 0.72 -12.63 -26.86
C ASN A 232 -0.81 -12.82 -27.02
N ARG A 233 -1.63 -11.96 -26.41
CA ARG A 233 -3.09 -12.01 -26.50
C ARG A 233 -3.60 -10.68 -27.05
N VAL A 234 -3.80 -10.60 -28.37
CA VAL A 234 -4.44 -9.43 -28.98
C VAL A 234 -5.92 -9.41 -28.59
N VAL A 235 -6.27 -8.63 -27.58
CA VAL A 235 -7.66 -8.30 -27.26
C VAL A 235 -7.77 -6.78 -27.34
N GLU A 236 -8.73 -6.28 -28.12
CA GLU A 236 -9.08 -4.87 -28.15
C GLU A 236 -9.68 -4.50 -26.78
N SER A 237 -8.85 -4.01 -25.85
CA SER A 237 -9.34 -3.43 -24.59
C SER A 237 -9.73 -1.98 -24.85
N ASP A 238 -10.96 -1.58 -24.49
CA ASP A 238 -11.38 -0.18 -24.48
C ASP A 238 -10.55 0.62 -23.45
N SER A 239 -9.41 1.16 -23.88
CA SER A 239 -8.59 2.03 -23.03
C SER A 239 -9.32 3.37 -22.84
N MET A 240 -10.05 3.53 -21.73
CA MET A 240 -10.56 4.84 -21.33
C MET A 240 -9.43 5.69 -20.76
N VAL A 241 -8.87 6.56 -21.60
CA VAL A 241 -7.90 7.58 -21.20
C VAL A 241 -8.59 8.60 -20.28
N MET A 242 -8.09 8.76 -19.07
CA MET A 242 -8.42 9.90 -18.21
C MET A 242 -7.74 11.15 -18.79
N GLU A 243 -8.53 12.09 -19.33
CA GLU A 243 -8.04 13.27 -20.06
C GLU A 243 -7.30 14.33 -19.20
N GLY A 244 -7.14 14.13 -17.89
CA GLY A 244 -6.48 15.10 -16.99
C GLY A 244 -5.30 14.53 -16.21
N GLU A 245 -4.18 15.27 -16.16
CA GLU A 245 -3.02 14.93 -15.32
C GLU A 245 -3.38 15.09 -13.84
N LEU A 246 -3.49 13.97 -13.13
CA LEU A 246 -3.85 13.94 -11.72
C LEU A 246 -2.60 14.08 -10.84
N ASN A 247 -2.56 15.19 -10.09
CA ASN A 247 -1.42 15.57 -9.26
C ASN A 247 -1.86 15.68 -7.78
N PRO A 248 -1.30 14.88 -6.85
CA PRO A 248 -1.63 14.94 -5.42
C PRO A 248 -1.22 16.27 -4.74
N LEU A 249 -0.49 17.15 -5.43
CA LEU A 249 -0.19 18.51 -4.99
C LEU A 249 -1.22 19.55 -5.45
N GLU A 250 -2.28 19.13 -6.13
CA GLU A 250 -3.37 20.00 -6.60
C GLU A 250 -4.75 19.60 -6.06
N PRO A 251 -5.71 20.55 -5.92
CA PRO A 251 -7.04 20.26 -5.40
C PRO A 251 -7.82 19.22 -6.21
N SER A 252 -7.72 19.25 -7.54
CA SER A 252 -8.49 18.38 -8.45
C SER A 252 -8.29 16.89 -8.15
N TYR A 253 -7.08 16.49 -7.74
CA TYR A 253 -6.79 15.12 -7.32
C TYR A 253 -7.63 14.69 -6.13
N TRP A 254 -7.70 15.52 -5.10
CA TRP A 254 -8.40 15.22 -3.85
C TRP A 254 -9.91 15.36 -3.97
N GLU A 255 -10.38 16.23 -4.87
CA GLU A 255 -11.79 16.32 -5.26
C GLU A 255 -12.24 15.05 -5.96
N GLN A 256 -11.43 14.51 -6.89
CA GLN A 256 -11.73 13.22 -7.51
C GLN A 256 -11.65 12.07 -6.50
N ALA A 257 -10.66 12.08 -5.60
CA ALA A 257 -10.52 11.06 -4.58
C ALA A 257 -11.73 10.99 -3.64
N LEU A 258 -12.48 12.08 -3.44
CA LEU A 258 -13.75 12.07 -2.70
C LEU A 258 -14.86 11.29 -3.42
N VAL A 259 -14.79 11.18 -4.75
CA VAL A 259 -15.86 10.57 -5.57
C VAL A 259 -15.54 9.11 -5.90
N GLU A 260 -14.29 8.80 -6.24
CA GLU A 260 -13.90 7.53 -6.84
C GLU A 260 -13.04 6.63 -5.93
N SER A 261 -13.06 6.79 -4.60
CA SER A 261 -12.13 6.10 -3.69
C SER A 261 -12.32 4.57 -3.69
N LYS A 262 -11.69 3.86 -4.63
CA LYS A 262 -11.62 2.39 -4.66
C LYS A 262 -10.64 1.92 -3.58
N HIS A 263 -11.15 1.47 -2.43
CA HIS A 263 -10.34 0.92 -1.33
C HIS A 263 -9.18 1.84 -0.86
N GLY A 264 -9.40 3.16 -0.92
CA GLY A 264 -8.45 4.17 -0.47
C GLY A 264 -7.11 4.22 -1.22
N HIS A 265 -7.07 3.73 -2.47
CA HIS A 265 -5.85 3.65 -3.26
C HIS A 265 -5.22 5.00 -3.57
N PHE A 266 -6.03 5.99 -3.95
CA PHE A 266 -5.59 7.38 -4.12
C PHE A 266 -4.71 7.82 -2.94
N TYR A 267 -5.21 7.64 -1.73
CA TYR A 267 -4.55 8.13 -0.53
C TYR A 267 -3.21 7.44 -0.25
N LYS A 268 -3.20 6.10 -0.33
CA LYS A 268 -1.98 5.30 -0.09
C LYS A 268 -0.92 5.55 -1.16
N TYR A 269 -1.34 5.73 -2.41
CA TYR A 269 -0.45 5.99 -3.54
C TYR A 269 0.17 7.38 -3.42
N ALA A 270 -0.64 8.40 -3.16
CA ALA A 270 -0.15 9.75 -2.92
C ALA A 270 0.85 9.80 -1.75
N TYR A 271 0.50 9.20 -0.61
CA TYR A 271 1.41 9.14 0.55
C TYR A 271 2.71 8.44 0.20
N SER A 272 2.65 7.22 -0.34
CA SER A 272 3.84 6.42 -0.63
C SER A 272 4.76 7.11 -1.64
N TYR A 273 4.20 7.70 -2.70
CA TYR A 273 4.98 8.40 -3.72
C TYR A 273 5.65 9.66 -3.17
N LEU A 274 4.90 10.53 -2.50
CA LEU A 274 5.44 11.78 -1.95
C LEU A 274 6.46 11.52 -0.86
N ARG A 275 6.22 10.49 -0.03
CA ARG A 275 7.16 10.06 1.02
C ARG A 275 8.46 9.54 0.42
N LEU A 276 8.40 8.67 -0.59
CA LEU A 276 9.58 8.17 -1.31
C LEU A 276 10.38 9.30 -1.97
N CYS A 277 9.72 10.24 -2.62
CA CYS A 277 10.37 11.43 -3.19
C CYS A 277 11.11 12.22 -2.11
N ARG A 278 10.46 12.48 -0.96
CA ARG A 278 11.10 13.20 0.16
C ARG A 278 12.33 12.47 0.70
N ILE A 279 12.23 11.18 1.00
CA ILE A 279 13.35 10.43 1.62
C ILE A 279 14.49 10.16 0.64
N SER A 280 14.23 10.17 -0.67
CA SER A 280 15.27 10.11 -1.72
C SER A 280 15.87 11.49 -2.07
N GLY A 281 15.36 12.58 -1.50
CA GLY A 281 15.75 13.94 -1.86
C GLY A 281 15.35 14.34 -3.29
N ARG A 282 14.44 13.61 -3.94
CA ARG A 282 13.93 13.91 -5.28
C ARG A 282 12.69 14.80 -5.18
N SER A 283 12.61 15.82 -6.03
CA SER A 283 11.40 16.63 -6.16
C SER A 283 10.41 15.95 -7.09
N PRO A 284 9.14 15.77 -6.70
CA PRO A 284 8.11 15.30 -7.62
C PRO A 284 7.75 16.44 -8.57
N SER A 285 8.34 16.46 -9.76
CA SER A 285 8.13 17.51 -10.76
C SER A 285 7.32 17.08 -11.99
N ASP A 286 7.17 15.76 -12.20
CA ASP A 286 6.41 15.17 -13.30
C ASP A 286 5.51 14.08 -12.72
N PHE A 287 4.19 14.29 -12.81
CA PHE A 287 3.19 13.36 -12.29
C PHE A 287 2.58 12.47 -13.37
N ARG A 288 3.00 12.60 -14.64
CA ARG A 288 2.56 11.71 -15.73
C ARG A 288 2.84 10.25 -15.41
N LEU A 289 3.98 9.97 -14.78
CA LEU A 289 4.32 8.61 -14.36
C LEU A 289 3.52 8.13 -13.14
N PHE A 290 3.15 9.05 -12.25
CA PHE A 290 2.25 8.75 -11.12
C PHE A 290 0.80 8.53 -11.57
N GLN A 291 0.34 9.21 -12.62
CA GLN A 291 -1.00 9.00 -13.15
C GLN A 291 -1.22 7.56 -13.66
N ARG A 292 -0.15 6.87 -14.07
CA ARG A 292 -0.19 5.49 -14.54
C ARG A 292 -0.65 4.48 -13.48
N ILE A 293 -0.70 4.88 -12.21
CA ILE A 293 -1.13 4.01 -11.11
C ILE A 293 -2.52 4.35 -10.55
N LEU A 294 -3.26 5.27 -11.17
CA LEU A 294 -4.60 5.72 -10.76
C LEU A 294 -5.67 5.12 -11.68
#